data_AF-A0A9E3BKF0-F1
#
_entry.id   AF-A0A9E3BKF0-F1
#
_cell.length_a   1.000
_cell.length_b   1.000
_cell.length_c   1.000
_cell.angle_alpha   90.00
_cell.angle_beta   90.00
_cell.angle_gamma   90.00
#
_symmetry.space_group_name_H-M   'P 1'
#
loop_
_entity.id
_entity.type
_entity.pdbx_description
1 polymer ?
#
loop_
_entity_poly.entity_id
_entity_poly.type
_entity_poly.pdbx_seq_one_letter_code
_entity_poly.pdbx_strand_id
1 'polypeptide(L)'
;MDAVTEEKSAGKCPVVHGSRGRSNRDWWPSHLNIDVLHQHSSLSDPMGKAFDYAKEFKSLDLNAVIKDLHALMTDSQDWWPADFGHYGGLIIRMAWHSAGTYRIADGRGGAGSGQQRFAPLGSWPDNANLDKARRLLWPIKQKYGRKLSWADLMILAGNVALESMGFKTFGFGGGRKDVWEPEELYWGPEGTWLGDERYSGERQLQNPLAAVQMGLIYVNPEGPNGKPDPVAAAKDIRETFYRMAMNDEETVALIAGGHTFGKTHGAGDPSLVGPEPESGAVEDQGLGWKSKFGTGFGADAITGGPEVIWSQTPTKWSNYYFDNLFNYEWELTKSPAGAWQFQAKDAPATVP
;
A
#
# COMPACT_ATOMS: atom_id res chain seq x y z
N MET A 1 -43.93 -8.03 21.91
CA MET A 1 -43.57 -8.47 20.54
C MET A 1 -42.17 -7.95 20.31
N ASP A 2 -41.22 -8.85 20.50
CA ASP A 2 -39.80 -8.57 20.49
C ASP A 2 -39.35 -8.28 19.06
N ALA A 3 -38.95 -7.03 18.81
CA ALA A 3 -38.20 -6.70 17.61
C ALA A 3 -36.72 -6.91 17.93
N VAL A 4 -36.22 -8.11 17.65
CA VAL A 4 -34.79 -8.35 17.52
C VAL A 4 -34.33 -7.55 16.31
N THR A 5 -33.76 -6.39 16.57
CA THR A 5 -32.96 -5.67 15.58
C THR A 5 -31.55 -6.20 15.73
N GLU A 6 -31.12 -7.06 14.78
CA GLU A 6 -29.72 -7.37 14.62
C GLU A 6 -28.99 -6.08 14.20
N GLU A 7 -28.49 -5.32 15.18
CA GLU A 7 -27.47 -4.31 14.94
C GLU A 7 -26.20 -5.04 14.46
N LYS A 8 -25.93 -5.00 13.15
CA LYS A 8 -24.58 -5.30 12.63
C LYS A 8 -23.61 -4.30 13.26
N SER A 9 -22.84 -4.78 14.23
CA SER A 9 -21.80 -4.06 14.98
C SER A 9 -20.56 -3.76 14.10
N ALA A 10 -20.70 -2.91 13.10
CA ALA A 10 -19.53 -2.32 12.44
C ALA A 10 -19.08 -1.08 13.26
N GLY A 11 -17.92 -1.16 13.91
CA GLY A 11 -17.23 -0.01 14.49
C GLY A 11 -17.41 0.28 16.00
N LYS A 12 -18.08 -0.58 16.78
CA LYS A 12 -18.18 -0.41 18.25
C LYS A 12 -17.05 -1.17 18.96
N CYS A 13 -16.29 -0.50 19.84
CA CYS A 13 -15.29 -1.13 20.69
C CYS A 13 -15.99 -2.07 21.71
N PRO A 14 -15.61 -3.36 21.80
CA PRO A 14 -16.31 -4.35 22.63
C PRO A 14 -15.99 -4.26 24.13
N VAL A 15 -15.02 -3.43 24.53
CA VAL A 15 -14.63 -3.20 25.92
C VAL A 15 -15.04 -1.78 26.33
N VAL A 16 -15.77 -1.68 27.44
CA VAL A 16 -16.15 -0.39 28.05
C VAL A 16 -14.91 0.23 28.71
N HIS A 17 -14.03 0.84 27.92
CA HIS A 17 -13.13 1.87 28.44
C HIS A 17 -14.02 3.06 28.85
N GLY A 18 -13.73 3.72 29.99
CA GLY A 18 -14.52 4.85 30.50
C GLY A 18 -14.98 5.73 29.35
N SER A 19 -16.30 5.74 29.09
CA SER A 19 -16.84 5.95 27.75
C SER A 19 -16.14 7.11 27.04
N ARG A 20 -15.63 6.88 25.82
CA ARG A 20 -15.83 7.93 24.82
C ARG A 20 -17.35 8.10 24.78
N GLY A 21 -17.85 9.10 25.51
CA GLY A 21 -19.27 9.39 25.56
C GLY A 21 -19.76 9.61 24.12
N ARG A 22 -21.05 9.40 23.88
CA ARG A 22 -21.64 9.75 22.59
C ARG A 22 -21.25 11.18 22.25
N SER A 23 -20.62 11.35 21.09
CA SER A 23 -20.30 12.64 20.50
C SER A 23 -21.57 13.24 19.87
N ASN A 24 -21.53 14.52 19.53
CA ASN A 24 -22.64 15.16 18.81
C ASN A 24 -22.95 14.46 17.47
N ARG A 25 -21.94 13.87 16.82
CA ARG A 25 -22.10 13.17 15.53
C ARG A 25 -22.86 11.85 15.66
N ASP A 26 -22.84 11.24 16.85
CA ASP A 26 -23.64 10.04 17.13
C ASP A 26 -25.14 10.37 17.25
N TRP A 27 -25.48 11.59 17.68
CA TRP A 27 -26.87 12.06 17.79
C TRP A 27 -27.38 12.69 16.49
N TRP A 28 -26.51 13.42 15.79
CA TRP A 28 -26.83 14.13 14.55
C TRP A 28 -25.84 13.75 13.44
N PRO A 29 -25.95 12.52 12.88
CA PRO A 29 -25.01 12.02 11.89
C PRO A 29 -25.00 12.83 10.59
N SER A 30 -26.10 13.51 10.27
CA SER A 30 -26.23 14.37 9.08
C SER A 30 -25.82 15.84 9.33
N HIS A 31 -25.33 16.18 10.52
CA HIS A 31 -24.88 17.54 10.81
C HIS A 31 -23.61 17.88 10.00
N LEU A 32 -23.51 19.13 9.54
CA LEU A 32 -22.34 19.60 8.81
C LEU A 32 -21.07 19.42 9.66
N ASN A 33 -20.06 18.77 9.11
CA ASN A 33 -18.76 18.60 9.74
C ASN A 33 -17.82 19.77 9.34
N ILE A 34 -17.41 20.58 10.31
CA ILE A 34 -16.47 21.68 10.11
C ILE A 34 -15.03 21.31 10.50
N ASP A 35 -14.77 20.08 10.97
CA ASP A 35 -13.45 19.65 11.44
C ASP A 35 -12.39 19.74 10.36
N VAL A 36 -12.78 19.51 9.10
CA VAL A 36 -11.93 19.62 7.92
C VAL A 36 -11.32 21.01 7.72
N LEU A 37 -11.86 22.06 8.35
CA LEU A 37 -11.38 23.44 8.21
C LEU A 37 -10.25 23.80 9.20
N HIS A 38 -10.00 22.96 10.20
CA HIS A 38 -8.96 23.18 11.20
C HIS A 38 -7.97 22.02 11.30
N GLN A 39 -7.94 21.17 10.26
CA GLN A 39 -6.90 20.16 10.10
C GLN A 39 -5.52 20.80 9.85
N HIS A 40 -4.47 20.05 10.18
CA HIS A 40 -3.07 20.41 10.08
C HIS A 40 -2.75 21.76 10.75
N SER A 41 -3.35 21.97 11.92
CA SER A 41 -3.11 23.15 12.73
C SER A 41 -1.63 23.27 13.12
N SER A 42 -1.13 24.50 13.21
CA SER A 42 0.23 24.75 13.75
C SER A 42 0.43 24.29 15.19
N LEU A 43 -0.64 23.93 15.90
CA LEU A 43 -0.58 23.36 17.25
C LEU A 43 -0.27 21.86 17.27
N SER A 44 -0.59 21.12 16.21
CA SER A 44 -0.24 19.70 16.07
C SER A 44 1.12 19.49 15.39
N ASP A 45 1.71 20.53 14.80
CA ASP A 45 3.01 20.49 14.14
C ASP A 45 4.19 20.66 15.13
N PRO A 46 5.02 19.63 15.37
CA PRO A 46 6.16 19.67 16.28
C PRO A 46 7.37 20.44 15.73
N MET A 47 7.38 20.84 14.46
CA MET A 47 8.52 21.49 13.82
C MET A 47 8.65 22.97 14.20
N GLY A 48 7.55 23.58 14.65
CA GLY A 48 7.48 24.97 15.03
C GLY A 48 7.43 25.94 13.84
N LYS A 49 6.91 27.15 14.08
CA LYS A 49 6.57 28.14 13.04
C LYS A 49 7.76 28.61 12.18
N ALA A 50 8.98 28.48 12.68
CA ALA A 50 10.19 28.92 11.97
C ALA A 50 10.73 27.87 10.98
N PHE A 51 10.18 26.65 10.99
CA PHE A 51 10.67 25.56 10.15
C PHE A 51 10.32 25.78 8.67
N ASP A 52 11.34 25.64 7.82
CA ASP A 52 11.22 25.73 6.37
C ASP A 52 11.84 24.50 5.73
N TYR A 53 10.99 23.51 5.43
CA TYR A 53 11.43 22.24 4.86
C TYR A 53 12.20 22.42 3.54
N ALA A 54 11.83 23.39 2.69
CA ALA A 54 12.52 23.57 1.42
C ALA A 54 13.98 24.02 1.63
N LYS A 55 14.24 24.84 2.66
CA LYS A 55 15.61 25.21 3.05
C LYS A 55 16.38 24.04 3.66
N GLU A 56 15.72 23.28 4.54
CA GLU A 56 16.32 22.12 5.20
C GLU A 56 16.69 21.02 4.19
N PHE A 57 15.78 20.68 3.28
CA PHE A 57 16.00 19.71 2.21
C PHE A 57 17.12 20.15 1.25
N LYS A 58 17.20 21.43 0.89
CA LYS A 58 18.33 21.95 0.08
C LYS A 58 19.69 21.82 0.75
N SER A 59 19.74 21.70 2.08
CA SER A 59 20.96 21.49 2.86
C SER A 59 21.28 20.01 3.12
N LEU A 60 20.46 19.10 2.62
CA LEU A 60 20.63 17.66 2.75
C LEU A 60 21.70 17.16 1.78
N ASP A 61 22.62 16.32 2.26
CA ASP A 61 23.50 15.57 1.38
C ASP A 61 22.70 14.40 0.76
N LEU A 62 22.05 14.68 -0.36
CA LEU A 62 21.21 13.70 -1.04
C LEU A 62 22.01 12.49 -1.56
N ASN A 63 23.28 12.70 -1.93
CA ASN A 63 24.15 11.60 -2.37
C ASN A 63 24.45 10.64 -1.22
N ALA A 64 24.66 11.16 0.00
CA ALA A 64 24.79 10.33 1.19
C ALA A 64 23.51 9.54 1.49
N VAL A 65 22.33 10.17 1.36
CA VAL A 65 21.03 9.50 1.55
C VAL A 65 20.87 8.36 0.54
N ILE A 66 21.14 8.60 -0.75
CA ILE A 66 21.06 7.60 -1.80
C ILE A 66 22.04 6.44 -1.53
N LYS A 67 23.27 6.75 -1.12
CA LYS A 67 24.26 5.74 -0.76
C LYS A 67 23.79 4.85 0.40
N ASP A 68 23.23 5.45 1.46
CA ASP A 68 22.70 4.67 2.59
C ASP A 68 21.48 3.84 2.19
N LEU A 69 20.61 4.37 1.32
CA LEU A 69 19.47 3.62 0.79
C LEU A 69 19.93 2.43 -0.05
N HIS A 70 20.97 2.57 -0.87
CA HIS A 70 21.58 1.45 -1.59
C HIS A 70 22.10 0.37 -0.63
N ALA A 71 22.78 0.77 0.44
CA ALA A 71 23.27 -0.18 1.44
C ALA A 71 22.12 -0.91 2.15
N LEU A 72 21.06 -0.17 2.52
CA LEU A 72 19.86 -0.72 3.15
C LEU A 72 19.19 -1.79 2.29
N MET A 73 19.18 -1.64 0.96
CA MET A 73 18.49 -2.59 0.09
C MET A 73 18.95 -4.04 0.28
N THR A 74 20.22 -4.26 0.64
CA THR A 74 20.80 -5.59 0.85
C THR A 74 21.13 -5.90 2.31
N ASP A 75 20.79 -5.01 3.25
CA ASP A 75 21.06 -5.19 4.67
C ASP A 75 19.87 -5.89 5.36
N SER A 76 19.73 -7.19 5.08
CA SER A 76 18.62 -8.00 5.59
C SER A 76 18.57 -8.01 7.12
N GLN A 77 17.37 -7.79 7.67
CA GLN A 77 17.09 -7.77 9.10
C GLN A 77 16.40 -9.06 9.53
N ASP A 78 16.81 -9.63 10.68
CA ASP A 78 16.26 -10.91 11.17
C ASP A 78 14.75 -10.88 11.46
N TRP A 79 14.23 -9.71 11.85
CA TRP A 79 12.80 -9.53 12.17
C TRP A 79 11.91 -9.38 10.92
N TRP A 80 12.50 -9.14 9.76
CA TRP A 80 11.81 -9.15 8.47
C TRP A 80 12.81 -9.41 7.33
N PRO A 81 13.24 -10.67 7.10
CA PRO A 81 14.28 -10.99 6.15
C PRO A 81 13.94 -10.55 4.71
N ALA A 82 14.96 -10.13 3.96
CA ALA A 82 14.79 -9.67 2.59
C ALA A 82 14.62 -10.86 1.61
N ASP A 83 13.55 -10.84 0.82
CA ASP A 83 13.39 -11.78 -0.29
C ASP A 83 14.58 -11.64 -1.25
N PHE A 84 15.14 -12.77 -1.67
CA PHE A 84 16.30 -12.81 -2.58
C PHE A 84 17.50 -11.98 -2.08
N GLY A 85 17.58 -11.71 -0.77
CA GLY A 85 18.61 -10.85 -0.17
C GLY A 85 18.50 -9.38 -0.55
N HIS A 86 17.35 -8.92 -1.07
CA HIS A 86 17.17 -7.54 -1.53
C HIS A 86 15.76 -6.98 -1.28
N TYR A 87 15.61 -5.90 -0.51
CA TYR A 87 14.32 -5.27 -0.20
C TYR A 87 13.68 -4.49 -1.34
N GLY A 88 14.35 -4.36 -2.48
CA GLY A 88 13.94 -3.49 -3.58
C GLY A 88 12.49 -3.67 -4.03
N GLY A 89 12.00 -4.90 -4.21
CA GLY A 89 10.60 -5.16 -4.58
C GLY A 89 9.60 -4.63 -3.54
N LEU A 90 9.87 -4.86 -2.25
CA LEU A 90 9.05 -4.35 -1.14
C LEU A 90 9.03 -2.82 -1.09
N ILE A 91 10.18 -2.17 -1.31
CA ILE A 91 10.32 -0.71 -1.28
C ILE A 91 9.67 -0.06 -2.51
N ILE A 92 9.75 -0.67 -3.69
CA ILE A 92 9.02 -0.24 -4.89
C ILE A 92 7.51 -0.30 -4.62
N ARG A 93 7.01 -1.42 -4.08
CA ARG A 93 5.59 -1.54 -3.70
C ARG A 93 5.19 -0.46 -2.70
N MET A 94 6.00 -0.19 -1.67
CA MET A 94 5.71 0.86 -0.70
C MET A 94 5.56 2.24 -1.37
N ALA A 95 6.50 2.61 -2.24
CA ALA A 95 6.47 3.88 -2.96
C ALA A 95 5.26 3.97 -3.90
N TRP A 96 5.00 2.90 -4.66
CA TRP A 96 3.82 2.76 -5.52
C TRP A 96 2.53 2.95 -4.74
N HIS A 97 2.33 2.23 -3.63
CA HIS A 97 1.13 2.35 -2.80
C HIS A 97 1.01 3.72 -2.12
N SER A 98 2.13 4.40 -1.86
CA SER A 98 2.09 5.75 -1.31
C SER A 98 1.59 6.75 -2.35
N ALA A 99 1.99 6.60 -3.61
CA ALA A 99 1.58 7.49 -4.71
C ALA A 99 0.22 7.11 -5.31
N GLY A 100 -0.12 5.81 -5.30
CA GLY A 100 -1.24 5.23 -6.03
C GLY A 100 -2.61 5.42 -5.39
N THR A 101 -2.75 6.25 -4.35
CA THR A 101 -4.08 6.62 -3.81
C THR A 101 -4.65 7.87 -4.48
N TYR A 102 -3.88 8.51 -5.36
CA TYR A 102 -4.23 9.75 -6.04
C TYR A 102 -5.47 9.59 -6.93
N ARG A 103 -6.27 10.64 -7.06
CA ARG A 103 -7.44 10.65 -7.95
C ARG A 103 -7.64 12.02 -8.58
N ILE A 104 -7.89 12.04 -9.89
CA ILE A 104 -8.02 13.29 -10.65
C ILE A 104 -9.33 14.03 -10.38
N ALA A 105 -10.37 13.32 -9.92
CA ALA A 105 -11.71 13.87 -9.76
C ALA A 105 -11.78 14.98 -8.69
N ASP A 106 -10.98 14.88 -7.64
CA ASP A 106 -10.92 15.87 -6.56
C ASP A 106 -9.48 16.26 -6.15
N GLY A 107 -8.46 15.67 -6.79
CA GLY A 107 -7.04 15.94 -6.53
C GLY A 107 -6.52 15.40 -5.19
N ARG A 108 -7.29 14.58 -4.47
CA ARG A 108 -6.92 14.02 -3.16
C ARG A 108 -6.12 12.73 -3.30
N GLY A 109 -5.53 12.29 -2.18
CA GLY A 109 -4.64 11.15 -2.12
C GLY A 109 -3.24 11.43 -2.70
N GLY A 110 -2.50 10.37 -2.97
CA GLY A 110 -1.12 10.43 -3.44
C GLY A 110 -0.09 10.60 -2.34
N ALA A 111 1.17 10.74 -2.73
CA ALA A 111 2.31 10.70 -1.82
C ALA A 111 2.69 12.05 -1.20
N GLY A 112 1.94 13.12 -1.49
CA GLY A 112 2.35 14.52 -1.22
C GLY A 112 2.56 14.87 0.25
N SER A 113 1.89 14.18 1.16
CA SER A 113 1.88 14.45 2.61
C SER A 113 2.38 13.27 3.45
N GLY A 114 2.75 12.14 2.83
CA GLY A 114 3.23 10.95 3.54
C GLY A 114 2.14 10.22 4.35
N GLN A 115 0.88 10.35 3.95
CA GLN A 115 -0.30 9.79 4.66
C GLN A 115 -0.27 8.27 4.85
N GLN A 116 0.53 7.52 4.08
CA GLN A 116 0.68 6.07 4.27
C GLN A 116 1.15 5.69 5.69
N ARG A 117 1.73 6.62 6.45
CA ARG A 117 2.15 6.39 7.85
C ARG A 117 1.04 6.56 8.89
N PHE A 118 -0.16 6.98 8.48
CA PHE A 118 -1.31 7.23 9.35
C PHE A 118 -2.52 6.39 8.94
N ALA A 119 -3.50 6.30 9.84
CA ALA A 119 -4.83 5.81 9.49
C ALA A 119 -5.48 6.67 8.38
N PRO A 120 -6.35 6.09 7.54
CA PRO A 120 -6.62 4.65 7.43
C PRO A 120 -5.57 3.92 6.59
N LEU A 121 -4.77 4.64 5.78
CA LEU A 121 -3.88 4.07 4.77
C LEU A 121 -2.84 3.11 5.37
N GLY A 122 -2.29 3.43 6.54
CA GLY A 122 -1.32 2.60 7.25
C GLY A 122 -1.84 1.22 7.64
N SER A 123 -3.17 1.02 7.58
CA SER A 123 -3.89 -0.20 7.96
C SER A 123 -4.81 -0.74 6.89
N TRP A 124 -4.79 -0.18 5.67
CA TRP A 124 -5.54 -0.76 4.55
C TRP A 124 -5.07 -2.19 4.25
N PRO A 125 -5.98 -3.12 3.90
CA PRO A 125 -5.61 -4.48 3.51
C PRO A 125 -4.54 -4.54 2.42
N ASP A 126 -4.64 -3.69 1.39
CA ASP A 126 -3.67 -3.66 0.30
C ASP A 126 -2.32 -3.06 0.70
N ASN A 127 -2.23 -2.45 1.89
CA ASN A 127 -0.98 -1.95 2.48
C ASN A 127 -0.38 -2.90 3.52
N ALA A 128 -0.89 -4.14 3.61
CA ALA A 128 -0.34 -5.17 4.48
C ALA A 128 1.18 -5.29 4.32
N ASN A 129 1.86 -5.42 5.46
CA ASN A 129 3.32 -5.50 5.62
C ASN A 129 4.12 -4.26 5.16
N LEU A 130 3.49 -3.19 4.65
CA LEU A 130 4.20 -1.93 4.37
C LEU A 130 4.55 -1.16 5.65
N ASP A 131 3.96 -1.51 6.79
CA ASP A 131 4.44 -1.10 8.11
C ASP A 131 5.89 -1.55 8.37
N LYS A 132 6.26 -2.78 7.95
CA LYS A 132 7.65 -3.25 8.01
C LYS A 132 8.55 -2.50 7.03
N ALA A 133 8.08 -2.24 5.81
CA ALA A 133 8.82 -1.44 4.83
C ALA A 133 9.17 -0.03 5.36
N ARG A 134 8.20 0.66 5.96
CA ARG A 134 8.43 1.97 6.60
C ARG A 134 9.37 1.84 7.80
N ARG A 135 9.24 0.78 8.60
CA ARG A 135 10.11 0.52 9.76
C ARG A 135 11.56 0.26 9.33
N LEU A 136 11.81 -0.43 8.22
CA LEU A 136 13.15 -0.62 7.65
C LEU A 136 13.81 0.73 7.30
N LEU A 137 13.05 1.70 6.82
CA LEU A 137 13.56 3.04 6.47
C LEU A 137 13.76 3.97 7.68
N TRP A 138 13.29 3.60 8.87
CA TRP A 138 13.41 4.44 10.06
C TRP A 138 14.85 4.85 10.40
N PRO A 139 15.88 3.98 10.36
CA PRO A 139 17.26 4.38 10.62
C PRO A 139 17.76 5.48 9.66
N ILE A 140 17.32 5.47 8.40
CA ILE A 140 17.62 6.54 7.44
C ILE A 140 16.95 7.84 7.88
N LYS A 141 15.65 7.79 8.20
CA LYS A 141 14.91 8.95 8.70
C LYS A 141 15.53 9.52 9.98
N GLN A 142 15.97 8.65 10.89
CA GLN A 142 16.62 9.02 12.14
C GLN A 142 17.96 9.73 11.89
N LYS A 143 18.79 9.22 10.97
CA LYS A 143 20.09 9.81 10.59
C LYS A 143 19.94 11.20 9.97
N TYR A 144 18.97 11.39 9.07
CA TYR A 144 18.81 12.64 8.32
C TYR A 144 17.81 13.63 8.95
N GLY A 145 17.05 13.19 9.95
CA GLY A 145 16.23 14.03 10.81
C GLY A 145 15.25 14.91 10.02
N ARG A 146 15.14 16.18 10.41
CA ARG A 146 14.20 17.15 9.84
C ARG A 146 14.48 17.55 8.39
N LYS A 147 15.67 17.23 7.86
CA LYS A 147 16.08 17.59 6.50
C LYS A 147 15.45 16.69 5.44
N LEU A 148 14.92 15.55 5.85
CA LEU A 148 14.29 14.58 4.98
C LEU A 148 12.94 14.19 5.58
N SER A 149 11.84 14.54 4.92
CA SER A 149 10.50 14.15 5.33
C SER A 149 10.26 12.66 5.07
N TRP A 150 9.30 12.07 5.77
CA TRP A 150 8.81 10.74 5.43
C TRP A 150 8.17 10.71 4.04
N ALA A 151 7.42 11.77 3.69
CA ALA A 151 6.79 11.90 2.38
C ALA A 151 7.79 11.80 1.22
N ASP A 152 8.95 12.47 1.32
CA ASP A 152 10.00 12.35 0.30
C ASP A 152 10.78 11.04 0.43
N LEU A 153 11.11 10.59 1.64
CA LEU A 153 11.89 9.37 1.87
C LEU A 153 11.22 8.13 1.27
N MET A 154 9.91 7.96 1.44
CA MET A 154 9.20 6.79 0.92
C MET A 154 9.29 6.68 -0.60
N ILE A 155 9.19 7.82 -1.31
CA ILE A 155 9.26 7.86 -2.77
C ILE A 155 10.70 7.78 -3.26
N LEU A 156 11.62 8.50 -2.61
CA LEU A 156 13.05 8.42 -2.93
C LEU A 156 13.57 6.99 -2.80
N ALA A 157 13.17 6.27 -1.75
CA ALA A 157 13.56 4.89 -1.54
C ALA A 157 13.09 3.98 -2.69
N GLY A 158 11.87 4.19 -3.22
CA GLY A 158 11.38 3.48 -4.41
C GLY A 158 12.22 3.76 -5.66
N ASN A 159 12.58 5.02 -5.90
CA ASN A 159 13.47 5.40 -7.00
C ASN A 159 14.86 4.75 -6.86
N VAL A 160 15.47 4.81 -5.67
CA VAL A 160 16.79 4.20 -5.42
C VAL A 160 16.72 2.68 -5.56
N ALA A 161 15.61 2.04 -5.14
CA ALA A 161 15.40 0.61 -5.33
C ALA A 161 15.41 0.22 -6.81
N LEU A 162 14.70 0.96 -7.67
CA LEU A 162 14.74 0.75 -9.13
C LEU A 162 16.16 0.88 -9.69
N GLU A 163 16.88 1.94 -9.31
CA GLU A 163 18.25 2.19 -9.78
C GLU A 163 19.23 1.12 -9.31
N SER A 164 19.10 0.67 -8.06
CA SER A 164 19.93 -0.41 -7.48
C SER A 164 19.77 -1.74 -8.21
N MET A 165 18.61 -1.96 -8.83
CA MET A 165 18.28 -3.18 -9.58
C MET A 165 18.43 -3.00 -11.09
N GLY A 166 19.10 -1.93 -11.54
CA GLY A 166 19.49 -1.74 -12.94
C GLY A 166 18.47 -1.01 -13.82
N PHE A 167 17.42 -0.42 -13.25
CA PHE A 167 16.50 0.47 -13.97
C PHE A 167 16.87 1.94 -13.74
N LYS A 168 17.29 2.64 -14.79
CA LYS A 168 17.61 4.08 -14.70
C LYS A 168 16.31 4.89 -14.68
N THR A 169 16.02 5.54 -13.55
CA THR A 169 14.85 6.42 -13.46
C THR A 169 15.05 7.73 -14.23
N PHE A 170 13.94 8.42 -14.53
CA PHE A 170 14.00 9.72 -15.20
C PHE A 170 14.60 10.82 -14.30
N GLY A 171 14.38 10.71 -12.99
CA GLY A 171 14.86 11.66 -11.98
C GLY A 171 13.96 11.65 -10.74
N PHE A 172 14.34 12.46 -9.75
CA PHE A 172 13.59 12.63 -8.51
C PHE A 172 13.54 14.11 -8.09
N GLY A 173 12.38 14.55 -7.61
CA GLY A 173 12.18 15.86 -6.99
C GLY A 173 11.65 15.71 -5.57
N GLY A 174 12.36 16.29 -4.60
CA GLY A 174 11.88 16.42 -3.22
C GLY A 174 11.10 17.70 -3.00
N GLY A 175 10.64 17.91 -1.76
CA GLY A 175 9.88 19.09 -1.34
C GLY A 175 8.54 18.78 -0.68
N ARG A 176 8.18 17.49 -0.54
CA ARG A 176 6.95 17.07 0.15
C ARG A 176 7.12 17.26 1.65
N LYS A 177 6.31 18.12 2.26
CA LYS A 177 6.33 18.33 3.72
C LYS A 177 5.55 17.21 4.41
N ASP A 178 6.07 16.72 5.53
CA ASP A 178 5.28 15.84 6.39
C ASP A 178 4.10 16.62 6.99
N VAL A 179 2.99 15.91 7.20
CA VAL A 179 1.86 16.36 8.02
C VAL A 179 1.78 15.54 9.31
N TRP A 180 1.00 15.97 10.29
CA TRP A 180 1.08 15.44 11.66
C TRP A 180 -0.20 14.80 12.18
N GLU A 181 -1.19 14.66 11.30
CA GLU A 181 -2.49 14.05 11.58
C GLU A 181 -3.03 13.41 10.30
N PRO A 182 -3.86 12.38 10.42
CA PRO A 182 -4.47 11.72 9.27
C PRO A 182 -5.38 12.68 8.50
N GLU A 183 -5.40 12.53 7.18
CA GLU A 183 -6.38 13.20 6.33
C GLU A 183 -7.72 12.44 6.31
N GLU A 184 -8.79 13.12 6.70
CA GLU A 184 -10.16 12.60 6.63
C GLU A 184 -10.72 12.78 5.21
N LEU A 185 -10.51 11.78 4.35
CA LEU A 185 -10.95 11.78 2.96
C LEU A 185 -12.14 10.84 2.74
N TYR A 186 -12.98 11.14 1.75
CA TYR A 186 -14.04 10.23 1.32
C TYR A 186 -13.45 9.08 0.49
N TRP A 187 -13.22 7.94 1.14
CA TRP A 187 -12.67 6.73 0.50
C TRP A 187 -13.73 5.77 -0.06
N GLY A 188 -15.00 6.02 0.25
CA GLY A 188 -16.15 5.20 -0.16
C GLY A 188 -17.18 5.11 0.96
N PRO A 189 -18.41 4.64 0.66
CA PRO A 189 -19.48 4.51 1.64
C PRO A 189 -19.40 3.25 2.51
N GLU A 190 -18.53 2.29 2.16
CA GLU A 190 -18.55 0.95 2.76
C GLU A 190 -18.18 0.95 4.24
N GLY A 191 -18.94 0.18 5.03
CA GLY A 191 -18.63 -0.08 6.45
C GLY A 191 -17.70 -1.28 6.68
N THR A 192 -17.18 -1.90 5.62
CA THR A 192 -16.31 -3.09 5.70
C THR A 192 -15.14 -3.00 4.73
N TRP A 193 -13.99 -3.55 5.13
CA TRP A 193 -12.84 -3.69 4.25
C TRP A 193 -13.15 -4.63 3.08
N LEU A 194 -12.64 -4.29 1.90
CA LEU A 194 -12.85 -5.00 0.63
C LEU A 194 -14.32 -5.03 0.14
N GLY A 195 -15.22 -4.29 0.77
CA GLY A 195 -16.58 -4.08 0.25
C GLY A 195 -16.60 -3.25 -1.04
N ASP A 196 -17.67 -3.38 -1.83
CA ASP A 196 -17.84 -2.78 -3.16
C ASP A 196 -19.19 -2.05 -3.36
N GLU A 197 -19.78 -1.45 -2.31
CA GLU A 197 -21.03 -0.65 -2.37
C GLU A 197 -20.86 0.71 -3.08
N ARG A 198 -20.04 0.72 -4.15
CA ARG A 198 -19.60 1.87 -4.94
C ARG A 198 -19.92 1.74 -6.43
N TYR A 199 -20.63 0.68 -6.80
CA TYR A 199 -21.07 0.45 -8.17
C TYR A 199 -22.57 0.72 -8.34
N SER A 200 -22.93 1.28 -9.50
CA SER A 200 -24.32 1.39 -9.95
C SER A 200 -24.47 0.98 -11.40
N GLY A 201 -25.71 0.67 -11.83
CA GLY A 201 -25.97 0.20 -13.19
C GLY A 201 -25.24 -1.11 -13.49
N GLU A 202 -24.61 -1.20 -14.65
CA GLU A 202 -23.90 -2.42 -15.06
C GLU A 202 -22.57 -2.62 -14.31
N ARG A 203 -21.77 -1.56 -14.18
CA ARG A 203 -20.52 -1.51 -13.37
C ARG A 203 -19.93 -0.09 -13.32
N GLN A 204 -20.77 0.93 -13.15
CA GLN A 204 -20.29 2.31 -13.11
C GLN A 204 -19.74 2.62 -11.73
N LEU A 205 -18.43 2.89 -11.64
CA LEU A 205 -17.75 3.23 -10.39
C LEU A 205 -18.16 4.64 -9.94
N GLN A 206 -18.54 4.80 -8.68
CA GLN A 206 -18.98 6.07 -8.11
C GLN A 206 -17.86 7.12 -8.12
N ASN A 207 -18.16 8.35 -8.55
CA ASN A 207 -17.24 9.48 -8.39
C ASN A 207 -17.22 9.97 -6.93
N PRO A 208 -16.07 10.38 -6.37
CA PRO A 208 -14.75 10.55 -7.00
C PRO A 208 -13.82 9.33 -6.89
N LEU A 209 -14.35 8.14 -6.56
CA LEU A 209 -13.53 6.97 -6.22
C LEU A 209 -12.73 6.47 -7.42
N ALA A 210 -11.55 5.92 -7.15
CA ALA A 210 -10.62 5.42 -8.16
C ALA A 210 -10.11 3.99 -7.85
N ALA A 211 -10.77 3.29 -6.94
CA ALA A 211 -10.46 1.91 -6.57
C ALA A 211 -11.73 1.06 -6.58
N VAL A 212 -11.63 -0.21 -6.94
CA VAL A 212 -12.80 -1.10 -7.12
C VAL A 212 -13.41 -1.59 -5.81
N GLN A 213 -12.65 -1.56 -4.71
CA GLN A 213 -13.08 -2.00 -3.38
C GLN A 213 -12.46 -1.11 -2.29
N MET A 214 -13.09 -1.06 -1.12
CA MET A 214 -12.59 -0.31 0.02
C MET A 214 -11.28 -0.92 0.53
N GLY A 215 -10.22 -0.12 0.66
CA GLY A 215 -8.93 -0.58 1.15
C GLY A 215 -8.00 -1.18 0.09
N LEU A 216 -8.38 -1.16 -1.19
CA LEU A 216 -7.49 -1.43 -2.33
C LEU A 216 -6.92 -0.12 -2.91
N ILE A 217 -5.75 -0.21 -3.52
CA ILE A 217 -5.16 0.91 -4.26
C ILE A 217 -5.89 1.11 -5.60
N TYR A 218 -5.99 0.07 -6.44
CA TYR A 218 -6.65 0.14 -7.76
C TYR A 218 -7.71 -0.94 -7.94
N VAL A 219 -7.27 -2.17 -8.21
CA VAL A 219 -8.11 -3.31 -8.62
C VAL A 219 -7.85 -4.51 -7.73
N ASN A 220 -8.78 -5.48 -7.76
CA ASN A 220 -8.60 -6.74 -7.06
C ASN A 220 -7.66 -7.67 -7.87
N PRO A 221 -6.58 -8.20 -7.26
CA PRO A 221 -5.60 -9.03 -7.97
C PRO A 221 -6.16 -10.38 -8.45
N GLU A 222 -7.26 -10.87 -7.86
CA GLU A 222 -7.96 -12.08 -8.29
C GLU A 222 -9.05 -11.81 -9.34
N GLY A 223 -9.17 -10.55 -9.79
CA GLY A 223 -10.19 -10.06 -10.71
C GLY A 223 -11.47 -9.56 -10.03
N PRO A 224 -12.44 -9.03 -10.80
CA PRO A 224 -13.64 -8.36 -10.29
C PRO A 224 -14.38 -9.22 -9.26
N ASN A 225 -14.41 -8.73 -8.01
CA ASN A 225 -15.07 -9.39 -6.88
C ASN A 225 -14.55 -10.83 -6.65
N GLY A 226 -13.24 -11.04 -6.85
CA GLY A 226 -12.57 -12.34 -6.68
C GLY A 226 -12.83 -13.34 -7.81
N LYS A 227 -13.33 -12.88 -8.96
CA LYS A 227 -13.57 -13.72 -10.14
C LYS A 227 -12.39 -13.63 -11.10
N PRO A 228 -11.69 -14.74 -11.41
CA PRO A 228 -10.48 -14.74 -12.22
C PRO A 228 -10.79 -14.65 -13.73
N ASP A 229 -11.44 -13.56 -14.14
CA ASP A 229 -11.68 -13.20 -15.54
C ASP A 229 -10.73 -12.05 -15.94
N PRO A 230 -9.67 -12.33 -16.72
CA PRO A 230 -8.70 -11.32 -17.12
C PRO A 230 -9.29 -10.21 -18.00
N VAL A 231 -10.32 -10.50 -18.81
CA VAL A 231 -10.95 -9.52 -19.70
C VAL A 231 -11.81 -8.56 -18.89
N ALA A 232 -12.54 -9.07 -17.89
CA ALA A 232 -13.26 -8.23 -16.95
C ALA A 232 -12.31 -7.41 -16.08
N ALA A 233 -11.21 -8.01 -15.59
CA ALA A 233 -10.17 -7.30 -14.84
C ALA A 233 -9.54 -6.15 -15.64
N ALA A 234 -9.29 -6.34 -16.94
CA ALA A 234 -8.75 -5.30 -17.82
C ALA A 234 -9.65 -4.05 -17.91
N LYS A 235 -10.98 -4.21 -17.79
CA LYS A 235 -11.92 -3.08 -17.76
C LYS A 235 -11.79 -2.28 -16.45
N ASP A 236 -11.73 -2.98 -15.32
CA ASP A 236 -11.50 -2.38 -14.00
C ASP A 236 -10.13 -1.68 -13.94
N ILE A 237 -9.08 -2.29 -14.52
CA ILE A 237 -7.74 -1.70 -14.61
C ILE A 237 -7.80 -0.38 -15.38
N ARG A 238 -8.36 -0.39 -16.60
CA ARG A 238 -8.46 0.83 -17.42
C ARG A 238 -9.23 1.93 -16.70
N GLU A 239 -10.38 1.61 -16.11
CA GLU A 239 -11.21 2.59 -15.41
C GLU A 239 -10.47 3.22 -14.22
N THR A 240 -9.87 2.39 -13.37
CA THR A 240 -9.20 2.88 -12.15
C THR A 240 -7.94 3.67 -12.47
N PHE A 241 -7.07 3.18 -13.37
CA PHE A 241 -5.86 3.89 -13.78
C PHE A 241 -6.18 5.22 -14.48
N TYR A 242 -7.23 5.27 -15.32
CA TYR A 242 -7.68 6.52 -15.94
C TYR A 242 -8.09 7.56 -14.88
N ARG A 243 -8.82 7.14 -13.84
CA ARG A 243 -9.17 8.02 -12.70
C ARG A 243 -7.96 8.45 -11.86
N MET A 244 -6.80 7.83 -12.08
CA MET A 244 -5.52 8.18 -11.47
C MET A 244 -4.54 8.82 -12.46
N ALA A 245 -5.06 9.42 -13.53
CA ALA A 245 -4.31 10.14 -14.57
C ALA A 245 -3.42 9.30 -15.48
N MET A 246 -3.61 7.99 -15.54
CA MET A 246 -2.81 7.10 -16.39
C MET A 246 -3.62 6.64 -17.60
N ASN A 247 -3.05 6.82 -18.80
CA ASN A 247 -3.58 6.26 -20.03
C ASN A 247 -3.18 4.77 -20.20
N ASP A 248 -3.59 4.14 -21.29
CA ASP A 248 -3.32 2.71 -21.55
C ASP A 248 -1.81 2.39 -21.63
N GLU A 249 -0.99 3.24 -22.27
CA GLU A 249 0.46 3.04 -22.37
C GLU A 249 1.14 3.14 -21.00
N GLU A 250 0.79 4.19 -20.23
CA GLU A 250 1.30 4.41 -18.87
C GLU A 250 0.89 3.27 -17.93
N THR A 251 -0.34 2.79 -18.05
CA THR A 251 -0.87 1.67 -17.25
C THR A 251 -0.08 0.39 -17.51
N VAL A 252 0.12 0.02 -18.77
CA VAL A 252 0.90 -1.18 -19.13
C VAL A 252 2.35 -1.04 -18.65
N ALA A 253 2.96 0.13 -18.86
CA ALA A 253 4.34 0.39 -18.44
C ALA A 253 4.51 0.30 -16.91
N LEU A 254 3.56 0.82 -16.12
CA LEU A 254 3.59 0.77 -14.66
C LEU A 254 3.42 -0.66 -14.14
N ILE A 255 2.44 -1.40 -14.65
CA ILE A 255 2.16 -2.77 -14.19
C ILE A 255 3.32 -3.70 -14.56
N ALA A 256 3.74 -3.71 -15.82
CA ALA A 256 4.83 -4.59 -16.27
C ALA A 256 6.17 -4.19 -15.67
N GLY A 257 6.46 -2.89 -15.61
CA GLY A 257 7.69 -2.38 -15.02
C GLY A 257 7.77 -2.66 -13.52
N GLY A 258 6.67 -2.48 -12.79
CA GLY A 258 6.59 -2.79 -11.35
C GLY A 258 6.75 -4.29 -11.08
N HIS A 259 5.96 -5.13 -11.76
CA HIS A 259 6.00 -6.60 -11.60
C HIS A 259 7.22 -7.27 -12.24
N THR A 260 8.14 -6.52 -12.83
CA THR A 260 9.48 -7.04 -13.17
C THR A 260 10.28 -7.40 -11.91
N PHE A 261 9.95 -6.80 -10.77
CA PHE A 261 10.67 -6.95 -9.50
C PHE A 261 9.85 -7.67 -8.43
N GLY A 262 10.56 -8.35 -7.54
CA GLY A 262 10.01 -8.94 -6.32
C GLY A 262 9.05 -10.10 -6.56
N LYS A 263 8.13 -10.25 -5.61
CA LYS A 263 7.12 -11.33 -5.54
C LYS A 263 5.92 -10.91 -4.68
N THR A 264 4.85 -11.70 -4.71
CA THR A 264 3.76 -11.62 -3.72
C THR A 264 3.97 -12.64 -2.59
N HIS A 265 3.18 -12.55 -1.52
CA HIS A 265 3.29 -13.44 -0.35
C HIS A 265 1.91 -13.92 0.12
N GLY A 266 1.67 -15.22 -0.03
CA GLY A 266 0.47 -15.97 0.32
C GLY A 266 0.85 -17.40 0.72
N ALA A 267 1.88 -17.54 1.58
CA ALA A 267 2.51 -18.80 1.93
C ALA A 267 1.62 -19.78 2.73
N GLY A 268 0.53 -19.31 3.33
CA GLY A 268 -0.34 -20.13 4.17
C GLY A 268 -1.70 -19.49 4.43
N ASP A 269 -2.47 -20.08 5.35
CA ASP A 269 -3.84 -19.67 5.66
C ASP A 269 -3.92 -18.21 6.17
N PRO A 270 -4.62 -17.30 5.46
CA PRO A 270 -4.81 -15.91 5.88
C PRO A 270 -5.46 -15.75 7.25
N SER A 271 -6.20 -16.75 7.75
CA SER A 271 -6.82 -16.72 9.09
C SER A 271 -5.80 -16.67 10.23
N LEU A 272 -4.54 -17.01 9.94
CA LEU A 272 -3.43 -16.96 10.88
C LEU A 272 -2.78 -15.56 10.99
N VAL A 273 -3.20 -14.61 10.15
CA VAL A 273 -2.73 -13.22 10.18
C VAL A 273 -3.51 -12.43 11.22
N GLY A 274 -2.79 -11.81 12.14
CA GLY A 274 -3.35 -10.96 13.18
C GLY A 274 -3.89 -9.61 12.68
N PRO A 275 -4.36 -8.76 13.61
CA PRO A 275 -4.96 -7.47 13.27
C PRO A 275 -3.99 -6.52 12.56
N GLU A 276 -4.55 -5.61 11.75
CA GLU A 276 -3.86 -4.47 11.14
C GLU A 276 -3.31 -3.48 12.19
N PRO A 277 -2.35 -2.60 11.84
CA PRO A 277 -1.64 -1.77 12.82
C PRO A 277 -2.50 -0.96 13.79
N GLU A 278 -3.59 -0.35 13.33
CA GLU A 278 -4.48 0.47 14.19
C GLU A 278 -5.31 -0.37 15.18
N SER A 279 -5.41 -1.69 14.95
CA SER A 279 -6.08 -2.66 15.83
C SER A 279 -5.07 -3.60 16.53
N GLY A 280 -3.77 -3.35 16.35
CA GLY A 280 -2.68 -4.14 16.92
C GLY A 280 -2.51 -3.96 18.43
N ALA A 281 -1.76 -4.87 19.04
CA ALA A 281 -1.43 -4.74 20.46
C ALA A 281 -0.38 -3.63 20.68
N VAL A 282 -0.35 -3.02 21.87
CA VAL A 282 0.61 -1.94 22.16
C VAL A 282 2.05 -2.43 22.08
N GLU A 283 2.30 -3.67 22.48
CA GLU A 283 3.60 -4.34 22.38
C GLU A 283 4.06 -4.60 20.93
N ASP A 284 3.16 -4.55 19.94
CA ASP A 284 3.52 -4.62 18.52
C ASP A 284 4.13 -3.30 18.02
N GLN A 285 4.07 -2.23 18.84
CA GLN A 285 4.73 -0.94 18.58
C GLN A 285 4.39 -0.35 17.21
N GLY A 286 3.10 -0.42 16.84
CA GLY A 286 2.58 0.11 15.57
C GLY A 286 2.89 -0.73 14.34
N LEU A 287 3.38 -1.97 14.51
CA LEU A 287 3.37 -2.99 13.45
C LEU A 287 2.09 -3.82 13.58
N GLY A 288 1.57 -4.30 12.45
CA GLY A 288 0.35 -5.11 12.38
C GLY A 288 0.58 -6.44 11.68
N TRP A 289 -0.50 -7.14 11.33
CA TRP A 289 -0.51 -8.34 10.48
C TRP A 289 0.47 -9.44 10.93
N LYS A 290 0.68 -9.58 12.24
CA LYS A 290 1.57 -10.61 12.78
C LYS A 290 0.99 -11.99 12.45
N SER A 291 1.72 -12.78 11.68
CA SER A 291 1.30 -14.12 11.30
C SER A 291 1.71 -15.15 12.33
N LYS A 292 0.81 -16.11 12.61
CA LYS A 292 1.09 -17.32 13.41
C LYS A 292 1.55 -18.51 12.55
N PHE A 293 1.59 -18.34 11.22
CA PHE A 293 2.03 -19.37 10.30
C PHE A 293 3.55 -19.46 10.28
N GLY A 294 4.12 -20.61 10.62
CA GLY A 294 5.57 -20.83 10.65
C GLY A 294 6.29 -19.78 11.50
N THR A 295 7.30 -19.14 10.91
CA THR A 295 8.03 -17.99 11.49
C THR A 295 7.25 -16.67 11.39
N GLY A 296 6.27 -16.59 10.49
CA GLY A 296 5.45 -15.43 10.22
C GLY A 296 6.08 -14.38 9.29
N PHE A 297 7.28 -14.63 8.78
CA PHE A 297 8.04 -13.75 7.87
C PHE A 297 8.94 -14.58 6.95
N GLY A 298 9.67 -13.92 6.03
CA GLY A 298 10.53 -14.62 5.08
C GLY A 298 9.75 -15.61 4.22
N ALA A 299 10.16 -16.88 4.21
CA ALA A 299 9.47 -17.94 3.45
C ALA A 299 8.02 -18.18 3.91
N ASP A 300 7.68 -17.83 5.16
CA ASP A 300 6.34 -17.99 5.73
C ASP A 300 5.51 -16.69 5.69
N ALA A 301 5.96 -15.68 4.95
CA ALA A 301 5.27 -14.41 4.89
C ALA A 301 3.87 -14.55 4.23
N ILE A 302 2.90 -13.87 4.84
CA ILE A 302 1.55 -13.72 4.29
C ILE A 302 1.26 -12.21 4.28
N THR A 303 1.08 -11.66 3.09
CA THR A 303 0.78 -10.24 2.86
C THR A 303 -0.58 -10.09 2.21
N GLY A 304 -0.87 -10.94 1.22
CA GLY A 304 -2.15 -11.01 0.54
C GLY A 304 -2.48 -12.47 0.22
N GLY A 305 -3.33 -12.66 -0.78
CA GLY A 305 -3.72 -13.98 -1.25
C GLY A 305 -2.72 -14.66 -2.18
N PRO A 306 -2.23 -14.00 -3.25
CA PRO A 306 -1.41 -14.67 -4.27
C PRO A 306 0.01 -15.04 -3.80
N GLU A 307 0.59 -16.09 -4.39
CA GLU A 307 2.00 -16.50 -4.24
C GLU A 307 2.63 -16.59 -5.64
N VAL A 308 3.12 -15.45 -6.15
CA VAL A 308 3.57 -15.26 -7.53
C VAL A 308 4.94 -14.59 -7.55
N ILE A 309 5.84 -15.13 -8.37
CA ILE A 309 7.11 -14.52 -8.75
C ILE A 309 7.10 -14.41 -10.29
N TRP A 310 7.16 -13.20 -10.82
CA TRP A 310 6.90 -12.95 -12.25
C TRP A 310 8.11 -13.15 -13.17
N SER A 311 9.32 -13.09 -12.62
CA SER A 311 10.57 -12.99 -13.38
C SER A 311 11.63 -13.91 -12.79
N GLN A 312 12.48 -14.47 -13.65
CA GLN A 312 13.65 -15.25 -13.25
C GLN A 312 14.71 -14.40 -12.53
N THR A 313 14.61 -13.07 -12.65
CA THR A 313 15.54 -12.12 -12.02
C THR A 313 14.78 -11.09 -11.19
N PRO A 314 14.14 -11.47 -10.07
CA PRO A 314 13.25 -10.58 -9.32
C PRO A 314 13.96 -9.36 -8.69
N THR A 315 15.29 -9.35 -8.66
CA THR A 315 16.12 -8.24 -8.15
C THR A 315 16.92 -7.52 -9.25
N LYS A 316 16.54 -7.71 -10.52
CA LYS A 316 17.20 -7.09 -11.67
C LYS A 316 16.19 -6.77 -12.78
N TRP A 317 16.26 -5.56 -13.31
CA TRP A 317 15.48 -5.14 -14.47
C TRP A 317 15.70 -6.09 -15.65
N SER A 318 14.61 -6.54 -16.25
CA SER A 318 14.60 -7.45 -17.39
C SER A 318 13.28 -7.30 -18.16
N ASN A 319 13.17 -7.98 -19.29
CA ASN A 319 11.91 -8.07 -20.05
C ASN A 319 11.11 -9.33 -19.70
N TYR A 320 11.53 -10.09 -18.68
CA TYR A 320 10.98 -11.41 -18.41
C TYR A 320 9.51 -11.39 -18.00
N TYR A 321 8.99 -10.28 -17.45
CA TYR A 321 7.55 -10.14 -17.24
C TYR A 321 6.77 -10.36 -18.55
N PHE A 322 7.14 -9.65 -19.62
CA PHE A 322 6.50 -9.80 -20.92
C PHE A 322 6.89 -11.10 -21.62
N ASP A 323 8.15 -11.50 -21.55
CA ASP A 323 8.59 -12.74 -22.18
C ASP A 323 7.82 -13.93 -21.59
N ASN A 324 7.62 -13.97 -20.26
CA ASN A 324 6.83 -15.00 -19.62
C ASN A 324 5.34 -14.85 -19.99
N LEU A 325 4.77 -13.65 -19.89
CA LEU A 325 3.34 -13.39 -20.17
C LEU A 325 2.91 -13.87 -21.56
N PHE A 326 3.73 -13.63 -22.58
CA PHE A 326 3.39 -13.90 -23.97
C PHE A 326 3.86 -15.25 -24.51
N ASN A 327 4.93 -15.85 -23.94
CA ASN A 327 5.49 -17.10 -24.48
C ASN A 327 5.01 -18.36 -23.77
N TYR A 328 4.25 -18.24 -22.68
CA TYR A 328 3.62 -19.38 -22.01
C TYR A 328 2.11 -19.38 -22.18
N GLU A 329 1.54 -20.59 -22.18
CA GLU A 329 0.13 -20.81 -21.95
C GLU A 329 -0.14 -20.84 -20.45
N TRP A 330 -1.30 -20.33 -20.02
CA TRP A 330 -1.62 -20.15 -18.62
C TRP A 330 -2.79 -21.05 -18.18
N GLU A 331 -2.69 -21.63 -17.00
CA GLU A 331 -3.81 -22.29 -16.31
C GLU A 331 -4.12 -21.62 -14.98
N LEU A 332 -5.41 -21.61 -14.66
CA LEU A 332 -5.91 -21.12 -13.40
C LEU A 332 -5.57 -22.12 -12.29
N THR A 333 -5.02 -21.63 -11.20
CA THR A 333 -4.65 -22.40 -10.01
C THR A 333 -4.93 -21.61 -8.74
N LYS A 334 -4.61 -22.19 -7.59
CA LYS A 334 -4.73 -21.57 -6.27
C LYS A 334 -3.38 -21.44 -5.57
N SER A 335 -3.16 -20.33 -4.91
CA SER A 335 -2.04 -20.14 -3.98
C SER A 335 -2.17 -21.06 -2.75
N PRO A 336 -1.12 -21.23 -1.93
CA PRO A 336 -1.23 -21.89 -0.63
C PRO A 336 -2.26 -21.23 0.30
N ALA A 337 -2.49 -19.92 0.16
CA ALA A 337 -3.52 -19.17 0.86
C ALA A 337 -4.94 -19.29 0.24
N GLY A 338 -5.10 -20.06 -0.85
CA GLY A 338 -6.39 -20.28 -1.51
C GLY A 338 -6.85 -19.15 -2.45
N ALA A 339 -5.97 -18.23 -2.84
CA ALA A 339 -6.27 -17.16 -3.79
C ALA A 339 -6.12 -17.61 -5.24
N TRP A 340 -6.96 -17.10 -6.15
CA TRP A 340 -6.82 -17.36 -7.58
C TRP A 340 -5.55 -16.74 -8.14
N GLN A 341 -4.82 -17.53 -8.92
CA GLN A 341 -3.66 -17.08 -9.69
C GLN A 341 -3.48 -17.92 -10.95
N PHE A 342 -2.55 -17.52 -11.81
CA PHE A 342 -2.21 -18.26 -13.02
C PHE A 342 -0.81 -18.86 -12.91
N GLN A 343 -0.65 -20.07 -13.44
CA GLN A 343 0.62 -20.77 -13.57
C GLN A 343 0.86 -21.14 -15.03
N ALA A 344 2.12 -21.11 -15.46
CA ALA A 344 2.50 -21.50 -16.81
C ALA A 344 2.34 -23.02 -17.00
N LYS A 345 1.67 -23.44 -18.07
CA LYS A 345 1.50 -24.85 -18.46
C LYS A 345 2.79 -25.40 -19.05
N ASP A 346 3.15 -26.62 -18.64
CA ASP A 346 4.28 -27.40 -19.20
C ASP A 346 5.61 -26.63 -19.25
N ALA A 347 5.80 -25.66 -18.34
CA ALA A 347 6.96 -24.78 -18.31
C ALA A 347 8.07 -25.31 -17.38
N PRO A 348 9.35 -25.09 -17.71
CA PRO A 348 10.47 -25.44 -16.82
C PRO A 348 10.48 -24.56 -15.57
N ALA A 349 10.87 -25.14 -14.42
CA ALA A 349 11.06 -24.42 -13.16
C ALA A 349 12.33 -23.54 -13.23
N THR A 350 12.16 -22.32 -13.76
CA THR A 350 13.25 -21.37 -14.03
C THR A 350 13.28 -20.17 -13.07
N VAL A 351 12.21 -19.99 -12.30
CA VAL A 351 12.05 -18.89 -11.35
C VAL A 351 12.64 -19.32 -10.00
N PRO A 352 13.48 -18.47 -9.36
CA PRO A 352 14.29 -18.86 -8.19
C PRO A 352 13.52 -18.99 -6.88
#